data_AF-A0A1Y0F8N5-F1
#
_entry.id   AF-A0A1Y0F8N5-F1
#
_cell.length_a   1.000
_cell.length_b   1.000
_cell.length_c   1.000
_cell.angle_alpha   90.00
_cell.angle_beta   90.00
_cell.angle_gamma   90.00
#
_symmetry.space_group_name_H-M   'P 1'
#
loop_
_entity.id
_entity.type
_entity.pdbx_description
1 polymer ?
#
loop_
_entity_poly.entity_id
_entity_poly.type
_entity_poly.pdbx_seq_one_letter_code
_entity_poly.pdbx_strand_id
1 'polypeptide(L)' 'MISYTLNIAQYILLIALSVATGYILNEIVRAIKDGTFFD' A
#
# COMPACT_ATOMS: atom_id res chain seq x y z
N MET A 1 12.83 -25.15 -10.34
CA MET A 1 12.64 -23.84 -9.67
C MET A 1 11.96 -22.93 -10.67
N ILE A 2 10.71 -22.52 -10.43
CA ILE A 2 10.01 -21.55 -11.29
C ILE A 2 10.40 -20.16 -10.80
N SER A 3 11.02 -19.34 -11.66
CA SER A 3 11.39 -17.96 -11.34
C SER A 3 10.24 -17.03 -11.70
N TYR A 4 9.67 -16.35 -10.71
CA TYR A 4 8.67 -15.30 -10.92
C TYR A 4 9.38 -13.97 -11.16
N THR A 5 9.96 -13.80 -12.35
CA THR A 5 10.56 -12.53 -12.74
C THR A 5 9.44 -11.59 -13.20
N LEU A 6 9.23 -10.50 -12.46
CA LEU A 6 8.27 -9.47 -12.85
C LEU A 6 8.78 -8.73 -14.08
N ASN A 7 7.89 -8.45 -15.03
CA ASN A 7 8.19 -7.53 -16.12
C ASN A 7 8.09 -6.06 -15.66
N ILE A 8 8.55 -5.13 -16.49
CA ILE A 8 8.60 -3.70 -16.16
C ILE A 8 7.22 -3.16 -15.76
N ALA A 9 6.15 -3.53 -16.47
CA ALA A 9 4.79 -3.08 -16.17
C ALA A 9 4.31 -3.58 -14.80
N GLN A 10 4.63 -4.83 -14.46
CA GLN A 10 4.31 -5.41 -13.16
C GLN A 10 5.10 -4.73 -12.02
N TYR A 11 6.35 -4.35 -12.25
CA TYR A 11 7.11 -3.55 -11.28
C TYR A 11 6.49 -2.18 -11.04
N ILE A 12 6.10 -1.48 -12.11
CA ILE A 12 5.43 -0.17 -12.01
C ILE A 12 4.12 -0.30 -11.21
N LEU A 13 3.32 -1.32 -11.52
CA LEU A 13 2.09 -1.60 -10.79
C LEU A 13 2.36 -1.89 -9.30
N LEU A 14 3.39 -2.69 -9.00
CA LEU A 14 3.76 -3.02 -7.62
C LEU A 14 4.16 -1.76 -6.84
N ILE A 15 4.91 -0.85 -7.45
CA ILE A 15 5.28 0.43 -6.84
C ILE A 15 4.02 1.26 -6.56
N ALA A 16 3.12 1.39 -7.53
CA ALA A 16 1.88 2.15 -7.37
C ALA A 16 1.00 1.60 -6.23
N LEU A 17 0.85 0.27 -6.16
CA LEU A 17 0.11 -0.40 -5.09
C LEU A 17 0.78 -0.22 -3.72
N SER A 18 2.11 -0.27 -3.67
CA SER A 18 2.87 -0.06 -2.43
C SER A 18 2.69 1.36 -1.89
N VAL A 19 2.74 2.37 -2.77
CA VAL A 19 2.49 3.77 -2.41
C VAL A 19 1.05 3.98 -1.94
N ALA A 20 0.07 3.45 -2.67
CA ALA A 20 -1.34 3.55 -2.29
C ALA A 20 -1.61 2.91 -0.92
N THR A 21 -1.03 1.73 -0.67
CA THR A 21 -1.11 1.04 0.62
C THR A 21 -0.50 1.89 1.74
N GLY A 22 0.63 2.55 1.49
CA GLY A 22 1.26 3.47 2.43
C GLY A 22 0.37 4.66 2.82
N TYR A 23 -0.30 5.28 1.84
CA TYR A 23 -1.25 6.36 2.12
C TYR A 23 -2.46 5.88 2.92
N ILE A 24 -3.03 4.74 2.57
CA ILE A 24 -4.16 4.16 3.30
C ILE A 24 -3.75 3.88 4.76
N LEU A 25 -2.60 3.24 4.98
CA LEU A 25 -2.09 2.98 6.32
C LEU A 25 -1.84 4.28 7.10
N ASN A 26 -1.33 5.32 6.46
CA ASN A 26 -1.11 6.62 7.10
C ASN A 26 -2.44 7.22 7.58
N GLU A 27 -3.46 7.23 6.72
CA GLU A 27 -4.79 7.76 7.06
C GLU A 27 -5.46 6.92 8.17
N ILE A 28 -5.29 5.60 8.17
CA ILE A 28 -5.73 4.73 9.29
C ILE A 28 -5.03 5.14 10.59
N VAL A 29 -3.70 5.30 10.57
CA VAL A 29 -2.94 5.71 11.76
C VAL A 29 -3.39 7.08 12.26
N ARG A 30 -3.67 8.02 11.35
CA ARG A 30 -4.19 9.34 11.69
C ARG A 30 -5.58 9.25 12.32
N ALA A 31 -6.50 8.51 11.71
CA ALA A 31 -7.84 8.31 12.25
C ALA A 31 -7.82 7.64 13.64
N ILE A 32 -6.90 6.69 13.87
CA ILE A 32 -6.71 6.07 15.20
C ILE A 32 -6.21 7.11 16.20
N LYS A 33 -5.20 7.90 15.82
CA LYS A 33 -4.64 8.96 16.66
C LYS A 33 -5.67 10.03 17.00
N ASP A 34 -6.53 10.37 16.04
CA ASP A 34 -7.56 11.39 16.18
C ASP A 34 -8.83 10.82 16.86
N GLY A 35 -8.87 9.52 17.14
CA GLY A 35 -9.96 8.85 17.86
C GLY A 35 -11.22 8.58 17.02
N THR A 36 -11.17 8.84 15.70
CA THR A 36 -12.33 8.77 14.79
C THR A 36 -12.37 7.50 13.92
N PHE A 37 -11.44 6.57 14.12
CA PHE A 37 -11.35 5.38 13.26
C PHE A 37 -12.45 4.33 13.52
N PHE A 38 -12.96 4.26 14.75
CA PHE A 38 -13.98 3.29 15.16
C PHE A 38 -15.32 3.95 15.54
N ASP A 39 -15.42 5.27 15.33
CA ASP A 39 -16.64 6.06 15.48
C ASP A 39 -17.46 5.99 14.18
#